data_AF-A0A2I1DZW4-F1
#
_entry.id   AF-A0A2I1DZW4-F1
#
_cell.length_a   1.000
_cell.length_b   1.000
_cell.length_c   1.000
_cell.angle_alpha   90.00
_cell.angle_beta   90.00
_cell.angle_gamma   90.00
#
_symmetry.space_group_name_H-M   'P 1'
#
loop_
_entity.id
_entity.type
_entity.pdbx_description
1 polymer ?
#
loop_
_entity_poly.entity_id
_entity_poly.type
_entity_poly.pdbx_seq_one_letter_code
_entity_poly.pdbx_strand_id
1 'polypeptide(L)' 'NSLVTLWRYLWGKWYCDKRWPLWVRSICEEKISILKITMFVKGYWKVVKRDFFYKFFQPYLDLIVYALLTKVIPHQQ' A
#
# COMPACT_ATOMS: atom_id res chain seq x y z
N ASN A 1 -15.27 -9.00 15.83
CA ASN A 1 -15.30 -8.13 17.03
C ASN A 1 -13.93 -7.71 17.59
N SER A 2 -12.88 -7.54 16.78
CA SER A 2 -11.55 -7.10 17.26
C SER A 2 -11.12 -5.73 16.72
N LEU A 3 -12.04 -4.98 16.09
CA LEU A 3 -11.76 -3.70 15.45
C LEU A 3 -11.18 -2.66 16.42
N VAL A 4 -11.67 -2.63 17.66
CA VAL A 4 -11.18 -1.69 18.68
C VAL A 4 -9.74 -2.00 19.10
N THR A 5 -9.40 -3.28 19.26
CA THR A 5 -8.05 -3.72 19.62
C THR A 5 -7.07 -3.47 18.49
N LEU A 6 -7.49 -3.72 17.24
CA LEU A 6 -6.71 -3.41 16.05
C LEU A 6 -6.46 -1.90 15.93
N TRP A 7 -7.49 -1.08 16.13
CA TRP A 7 -7.38 0.38 16.12
C TRP A 7 -6.40 0.88 17.18
N ARG A 8 -6.49 0.34 18.40
CA ARG A 8 -5.59 0.71 19.50
C ARG A 8 -4.14 0.33 19.20
N TYR A 9 -3.92 -0.83 18.57
CA TYR A 9 -2.60 -1.26 18.13
C TYR A 9 -2.05 -0.35 17.02
N LEU A 10 -2.86 -0.08 15.99
CA LEU A 10 -2.48 0.81 14.90
C LEU A 10 -2.14 2.21 15.42
N TRP A 11 -2.94 2.76 16.32
CA TRP A 11 -2.69 4.07 16.91
C TRP A 11 -1.39 4.12 17.72
N GLY A 12 -1.16 3.12 18.57
CA GLY A 12 0.02 3.09 19.45
C GLY A 12 1.33 2.71 18.75
N LYS A 13 1.27 1.90 17.69
CA LYS A 13 2.47 1.31 17.05
C LYS A 13 2.76 1.82 15.64
N TRP A 14 1.73 2.23 14.89
CA TRP A 14 1.87 2.71 13.51
C TRP A 14 1.72 4.23 13.44
N TYR A 15 0.68 4.80 14.03
CA TYR A 15 0.40 6.23 13.97
C TYR A 15 1.07 7.06 15.09
N CYS A 16 2.14 6.56 15.71
CA CYS A 16 2.88 7.35 16.69
C CYS A 16 3.79 8.36 15.98
N ASP A 17 3.92 9.56 16.52
CA ASP A 17 4.64 10.69 15.91
C ASP A 17 6.08 10.35 15.46
N LYS A 18 6.76 9.48 16.22
CA LYS A 18 8.12 9.00 15.89
C LYS A 18 8.18 8.07 14.67
N ARG A 19 7.09 7.37 14.36
CA ARG A 19 6.99 6.44 13.23
C ARG A 19 6.13 7.00 12.10
N TRP A 20 5.33 8.01 12.38
CA TRP A 20 4.57 8.79 11.41
C TRP A 20 5.39 9.14 10.16
N PRO A 21 6.64 9.64 10.23
CA PRO A 21 7.45 9.92 9.03
C PRO A 21 7.87 8.67 8.22
N LEU A 22 7.76 7.45 8.76
CA LEU A 22 8.01 6.20 8.01
C LEU A 22 6.79 5.77 7.20
N TRP A 23 5.58 6.18 7.63
CA TRP A 23 4.31 5.78 7.03
C TRP A 23 3.67 6.90 6.22
N VAL A 24 3.90 8.15 6.61
CA VAL A 24 3.55 9.31 5.82
C VAL A 24 4.50 9.37 4.65
N ARG A 25 3.90 9.02 3.50
CA ARG A 25 4.31 9.31 2.13
C ARG A 25 5.69 9.94 2.00
N SER A 26 6.58 9.19 1.36
CA SER A 26 7.75 9.65 0.62
C SER A 26 8.47 10.82 1.30
N ILE A 27 9.56 10.47 1.99
CA ILE A 27 10.66 11.30 2.54
C ILE A 27 11.19 12.41 1.58
N CYS A 28 10.62 12.57 0.39
CA CYS A 28 10.97 13.54 -0.64
C CYS A 28 9.75 14.35 -1.11
N GLU A 29 8.95 14.89 -0.19
CA GLU A 29 7.92 15.91 -0.53
C GLU A 29 8.53 17.08 -1.32
N GLU A 30 9.80 17.42 -1.05
CA GLU A 30 10.53 18.47 -1.78
C GLU A 30 10.93 18.09 -3.22
N LYS A 31 11.08 16.79 -3.54
CA LYS A 31 11.53 16.35 -4.88
C LYS A 31 10.39 15.95 -5.80
N ILE A 32 9.28 15.46 -5.24
CA ILE A 32 8.19 14.90 -6.03
C ILE A 32 6.86 15.39 -5.47
N SER A 33 6.12 16.13 -6.28
CA SER A 33 4.80 16.62 -5.89
C SER A 33 3.84 15.47 -5.60
N ILE A 34 2.97 15.69 -4.61
CA ILE A 34 1.94 14.74 -4.15
C ILE A 34 1.07 14.24 -5.32
N LEU A 35 0.74 15.14 -6.26
CA LEU A 35 -0.03 14.81 -7.46
C LEU A 35 0.71 13.79 -8.32
N LYS A 36 2.02 13.97 -8.52
CA LYS A 36 2.85 13.08 -9.33
C LYS A 36 2.93 11.69 -8.72
N ILE A 37 3.17 11.59 -7.41
CA ILE A 37 3.18 10.31 -6.67
C ILE A 37 1.82 9.63 -6.77
N THR A 38 0.73 10.39 -6.56
CA THR A 38 -0.63 9.85 -6.67
C THR A 38 -0.90 9.30 -8.08
N MET A 39 -0.41 9.99 -9.11
CA MET A 39 -0.56 9.57 -10.50
C MET A 39 0.25 8.30 -10.80
N PHE A 40 1.50 8.22 -10.34
CA PHE A 40 2.34 7.02 -10.46
C PHE A 40 1.73 5.83 -9.73
N VAL A 41 1.32 6.00 -8.48
CA VAL A 41 0.68 4.94 -7.69
C VAL A 41 -0.61 4.48 -8.35
N LYS A 42 -1.48 5.40 -8.81
CA LYS A 42 -2.71 5.04 -9.54
C LYS A 42 -2.42 4.31 -10.84
N GLY A 43 -1.43 4.76 -11.62
CA GLY A 43 -1.02 4.12 -12.87
C GLY A 43 -0.50 2.71 -12.63
N TYR A 44 0.37 2.55 -11.64
CA TYR A 44 0.89 1.25 -11.22
C TYR A 44 -0.22 0.30 -10.77
N TRP A 45 -1.15 0.79 -9.93
CA TRP A 45 -2.28 -0.01 -9.48
C TRP A 45 -3.24 -0.40 -10.60
N LYS A 46 -3.39 0.43 -11.64
CA LYS A 46 -4.19 0.09 -12.82
C LYS A 46 -3.60 -1.11 -13.56
N VAL A 47 -2.28 -1.15 -13.74
CA VAL A 47 -1.57 -2.27 -14.38
C VAL A 47 -1.66 -3.52 -13.53
N VAL A 48 -1.30 -3.43 -12.25
CA VAL A 48 -1.35 -4.56 -11.30
C VAL A 48 -2.76 -5.16 -11.21
N LYS A 49 -3.79 -4.31 -11.16
CA LYS A 49 -5.18 -4.76 -11.11
C LYS A 49 -5.60 -5.50 -12.38
N ARG A 50 -5.15 -5.04 -13.55
CA ARG A 50 -5.42 -5.68 -14.85
C ARG A 50 -4.71 -7.02 -14.97
N ASP A 51 -3.44 -7.09 -14.59
CA ASP A 51 -2.61 -8.26 -14.89
C ASP A 51 -2.77 -9.37 -13.85
N PHE A 52 -2.91 -9.01 -12.56
CA PHE A 52 -2.92 -9.98 -11.47
C PHE A 52 -4.30 -10.21 -10.85
N PHE A 53 -5.21 -9.25 -10.98
CA PHE A 53 -6.50 -9.28 -10.26
C PHE A 53 -7.74 -9.33 -11.16
N TYR A 54 -7.60 -9.59 -12.46
CA TYR A 54 -8.75 -9.61 -13.38
C TYR A 54 -9.84 -10.65 -13.02
N LYS A 55 -9.46 -11.74 -12.34
CA LYS A 55 -10.36 -12.82 -11.90
C LYS A 55 -10.96 -12.59 -10.52
N PHE A 56 -10.47 -11.62 -9.75
CA PHE A 56 -10.90 -11.41 -8.37
C PHE A 56 -11.81 -10.18 -8.29
N PHE A 57 -13.10 -10.41 -8.00
CA PHE A 57 -14.08 -9.33 -7.84
C PHE A 57 -13.78 -8.44 -6.61
N GLN A 58 -13.19 -9.02 -5.55
CA GLN A 58 -12.78 -8.29 -4.35
C GLN A 58 -11.74 -9.10 -3.56
N PRO A 59 -10.45 -9.00 -3.89
CA PRO A 59 -9.43 -9.77 -3.19
C PRO A 59 -9.26 -9.25 -1.75
N TYR A 60 -9.22 -10.16 -0.78
CA TYR A 60 -8.87 -9.83 0.60
C TYR A 60 -7.46 -9.21 0.65
N LEU A 61 -7.22 -8.32 1.62
CA LEU A 61 -5.92 -7.66 1.81
C LEU A 61 -4.76 -8.67 1.85
N ASP A 62 -4.95 -9.81 2.51
CA ASP A 62 -3.95 -10.88 2.58
C ASP A 62 -3.63 -11.47 1.20
N LEU A 63 -4.64 -11.70 0.35
CA LEU A 63 -4.46 -12.22 -1.00
C LEU A 63 -3.76 -11.20 -1.90
N ILE A 64 -4.07 -9.91 -1.72
CA ILE A 64 -3.40 -8.81 -2.42
C ILE A 64 -1.92 -8.81 -2.06
N VAL A 65 -1.59 -8.80 -0.76
CA VAL A 65 -0.20 -8.78 -0.27
C VAL A 65 0.56 -10.01 -0.76
N TYR A 66 -0.04 -11.20 -0.68
CA TYR A 66 0.57 -12.42 -1.19
C TYR A 66 0.87 -12.35 -2.69
N ALA A 67 -0.09 -11.91 -3.51
CA ALA A 67 0.10 -11.79 -4.96
C ALA A 67 1.16 -10.74 -5.32
N LEU A 68 1.23 -9.63 -4.57
CA LEU A 68 2.29 -8.63 -4.75
C LEU A 68 3.67 -9.20 -4.46
N LEU A 69 3.84 -9.87 -3.32
CA LEU A 69 5.14 -10.43 -2.91
C LEU A 69 5.60 -11.56 -3.83
N THR A 70 4.68 -12.43 -4.25
CA THR A 70 5.03 -13.64 -5.01
C THR A 70 5.04 -13.45 -6.51
N LYS A 71 4.30 -12.50 -7.06
CA LYS A 71 4.16 -12.34 -8.52
C LYS A 71 4.59 -10.97 -9.03
N VAL A 72 4.29 -9.90 -8.30
CA VAL A 72 4.57 -8.54 -8.79
C VAL A 72 6.03 -8.16 -8.59
N ILE A 73 6.59 -8.40 -7.40
CA ILE A 73 8.01 -8.10 -7.10
C ILE A 73 8.98 -8.88 -8.01
N PRO A 74 8.88 -10.22 -8.15
CA PRO A 74 9.81 -10.97 -9.01
C PRO A 74 9.63 -10.69 -10.50
N HIS A 75 8.50 -10.13 -10.95
CA HIS A 75 8.34 -9.67 -12.34
C HIS A 75 9.06 -8.32 -12.60
N GLN A 76 9.34 -7.54 -11.55
CA GLN A 76 9.98 -6.23 -11.69
C GLN A 76 11.51 -6.28 -11.48
N GLN A 77 12.06 -7.44 -11.10
CA GLN A 77 13.51 -7.70 -11.08
C GLN A 77 13.98 -8.20 -12.44
#